data_AF-A0A2X3II32-F1
#
_entry.id   AF-A0A2X3II32-F1
#
_cell.length_a   1.000
_cell.length_b   1.000
_cell.length_c   1.000
_cell.angle_alpha   90.00
_cell.angle_beta   90.00
_cell.angle_gamma   90.00
#
_symmetry.space_group_name_H-M   'P 1'
#
loop_
_entity.id
_entity.type
_entity.pdbx_description
1 polymer ?
#
loop_
_entity_poly.entity_id
_entity_poly.type
_entity_poly.pdbx_seq_one_letter_code
_entity_poly.pdbx_strand_id
1 'polypeptide(L)'
;MLDKAHQIYKVAQRSEKMLLGLTEQIQNQKEELQENTYFQVYAKAALSRLPKLTRANVDYAVNEMEEQGYVFDKRQAGTSTKYAMSIQNIIDIYHHRGSAKIPRQA
;
A
#
# COMPACT_ATOMS: atom_id res chain seq x y z
N MET A 1 53.71 -13.01 -11.87
CA MET A 1 52.43 -13.55 -12.42
C MET A 1 51.54 -14.20 -11.34
N LEU A 2 52.07 -14.96 -10.37
CA LEU A 2 51.27 -15.58 -9.29
C LEU A 2 50.53 -14.59 -8.34
N ASP A 3 51.12 -13.42 -8.11
CA ASP A 3 50.62 -12.43 -7.13
C ASP A 3 49.31 -11.74 -7.60
N LYS A 4 49.19 -11.48 -8.91
CA LYS A 4 47.96 -10.95 -9.52
C LYS A 4 46.80 -11.96 -9.43
N ALA A 5 47.06 -13.24 -9.63
CA ALA A 5 46.04 -14.29 -9.53
C ALA A 5 45.51 -14.42 -8.09
N HIS A 6 46.38 -14.32 -7.09
CA HIS A 6 46.00 -14.28 -5.67
C HIS A 6 45.18 -13.04 -5.31
N GLN A 7 45.54 -11.87 -5.84
CA GLN A 7 44.74 -10.65 -5.63
C GLN A 7 43.35 -10.76 -6.26
N ILE A 8 43.25 -11.30 -7.48
CA ILE A 8 41.96 -11.54 -8.16
C ILE A 8 41.09 -12.50 -7.35
N TYR A 9 41.67 -13.58 -6.82
CA TYR A 9 40.93 -14.52 -5.96
C TYR A 9 40.42 -13.87 -4.67
N LYS A 10 41.26 -13.05 -4.01
CA LYS A 10 40.84 -12.28 -2.82
C LYS A 10 39.76 -11.26 -3.13
N VAL A 11 39.78 -10.64 -4.32
CA VAL A 11 38.70 -9.75 -4.79
C VAL A 11 37.42 -10.56 -5.00
N ALA A 12 37.50 -11.71 -5.67
CA ALA A 12 36.35 -12.59 -5.91
C ALA A 12 35.67 -13.04 -4.59
N GLN A 13 36.45 -13.45 -3.58
CA GLN A 13 35.90 -13.82 -2.26
C GLN A 13 35.21 -12.63 -1.56
N ARG A 14 35.76 -11.42 -1.69
CA ARG A 14 35.10 -10.22 -1.14
C ARG A 14 33.81 -9.88 -1.89
N SER A 15 33.81 -10.03 -3.21
CA SER A 15 32.62 -9.82 -4.05
C SER A 15 31.53 -10.84 -3.74
N GLU A 16 31.88 -12.10 -3.49
CA GLU A 16 30.94 -13.14 -3.06
C GLU A 16 30.31 -12.79 -1.69
N LYS A 17 31.14 -12.42 -0.71
CA LYS A 17 30.65 -11.96 0.60
C LYS A 17 29.76 -10.72 0.49
N MET A 18 30.08 -9.80 -0.42
CA MET A 18 29.28 -8.61 -0.69
C MET A 18 27.92 -8.97 -1.30
N LEU A 19 27.87 -9.92 -2.25
CA LEU A 19 26.62 -10.37 -2.87
C LEU A 19 25.68 -11.03 -1.86
N LEU A 20 26.22 -11.88 -0.98
CA LEU A 20 25.43 -12.48 0.10
C LEU A 20 24.88 -11.40 1.05
N GLY A 21 25.71 -10.43 1.45
CA GLY A 21 25.28 -9.31 2.30
C GLY A 21 24.25 -8.40 1.63
N LEU A 22 24.37 -8.14 0.33
CA LEU A 22 23.37 -7.38 -0.44
C LEU A 22 22.04 -8.12 -0.54
N THR A 23 22.06 -9.45 -0.67
CA THR A 23 20.84 -10.26 -0.73
C THR A 23 20.08 -10.18 0.59
N GLU A 24 20.80 -10.29 1.72
CA GLU A 24 20.24 -10.12 3.05
C GLU A 24 19.71 -8.68 3.27
N GLN A 25 20.47 -7.67 2.84
CA GLN A 25 20.02 -6.27 2.93
C GLN A 25 18.74 -6.01 2.11
N ILE A 26 18.66 -6.53 0.89
CA ILE A 26 17.45 -6.39 0.05
C ILE A 26 16.26 -7.07 0.71
N GLN A 27 16.46 -8.27 1.26
CA GLN A 27 15.39 -8.99 1.95
C GLN A 27 14.91 -8.22 3.19
N ASN A 28 15.85 -7.74 4.01
CA ASN A 28 15.52 -6.96 5.21
C ASN A 28 14.83 -5.64 4.85
N GLN A 29 15.31 -4.91 3.83
CA GLN A 29 14.67 -3.69 3.37
C GLN A 29 13.25 -3.94 2.84
N LYS A 30 13.03 -5.06 2.15
CA LYS A 30 11.70 -5.44 1.67
C LYS A 30 10.75 -5.75 2.82
N GLU A 31 11.24 -6.39 3.88
CA GLU A 31 10.49 -6.68 5.10
C GLU A 31 10.21 -5.40 5.91
N GLU A 32 11.19 -4.51 6.07
CA GLU A 32 11.04 -3.21 6.74
C GLU A 32 10.08 -2.28 6.00
N LEU A 33 10.13 -2.25 4.68
CA LEU A 33 9.23 -1.46 3.84
C LEU A 33 7.78 -1.97 3.91
N GLN A 34 7.58 -3.22 4.37
CA GLN A 34 6.28 -3.89 4.42
C GLN A 34 5.53 -3.74 3.08
N GLU A 35 6.25 -3.88 1.97
CA GLU A 35 5.82 -3.55 0.60
C GLU A 35 4.54 -4.29 0.18
N ASN A 36 4.26 -5.44 0.80
CA ASN A 36 3.09 -6.29 0.55
C ASN A 36 1.83 -5.85 1.32
N THR A 37 1.93 -4.86 2.18
CA THR A 37 0.81 -4.38 3.00
C THR A 37 0.68 -2.89 2.79
N TYR A 38 -0.05 -2.52 1.75
CA TYR A 38 -0.48 -1.15 1.53
C TYR A 38 -1.38 -0.70 2.70
N PHE A 39 -0.78 -0.12 3.74
CA PHE A 39 -1.48 0.27 4.98
C PHE A 39 -2.18 1.62 4.91
N GLN A 40 -2.17 2.31 3.76
CA GLN A 40 -2.79 3.63 3.70
C GLN A 40 -4.31 3.51 3.74
N VAL A 41 -4.81 3.47 4.96
CA VAL A 41 -6.21 3.50 5.33
C VAL A 41 -6.63 4.95 5.51
N TYR A 42 -7.73 5.31 4.86
CA TYR A 42 -8.28 6.65 4.91
C TYR A 42 -9.43 6.71 5.90
N ALA A 43 -9.45 7.76 6.71
CA ALA A 43 -10.62 8.09 7.51
C ALA A 43 -11.77 8.53 6.60
N LYS A 44 -13.01 8.21 6.96
CA LYS A 44 -14.23 8.66 6.23
C LYS A 44 -14.22 10.17 5.94
N ALA A 45 -13.75 10.97 6.89
CA ALA A 45 -13.64 12.42 6.74
C ALA A 45 -12.59 12.86 5.71
N ALA A 46 -11.50 12.09 5.52
CA ALA A 46 -10.46 12.41 4.54
C ALA A 46 -10.95 12.27 3.09
N LEU A 47 -11.95 11.42 2.85
CA LEU A 47 -12.53 11.21 1.52
C LEU A 47 -13.24 12.44 0.98
N SER A 48 -13.79 13.29 1.87
CA SER A 48 -14.42 14.56 1.47
C SER A 48 -13.44 15.59 0.91
N ARG A 49 -12.14 15.36 1.02
CA ARG A 49 -11.09 16.21 0.43
C ARG A 49 -10.69 15.76 -0.98
N LEU A 50 -11.18 14.59 -1.42
CA LEU A 50 -10.87 14.08 -2.75
C LEU A 50 -11.78 14.74 -3.82
N PRO A 51 -11.30 14.90 -5.06
CA PRO A 51 -12.09 15.53 -6.12
C PRO A 51 -13.43 14.81 -6.32
N LYS A 52 -14.52 15.58 -6.48
CA LYS A 52 -15.89 15.10 -6.66
C LYS A 52 -16.52 14.40 -5.44
N LEU A 53 -15.81 14.16 -4.34
CA LEU A 53 -16.37 13.61 -3.11
C LEU A 53 -16.69 14.73 -2.12
N THR A 54 -17.95 14.84 -1.71
CA THR A 54 -18.38 15.72 -0.62
C THR A 54 -18.74 14.88 0.60
N ARG A 55 -18.71 15.47 1.80
CA ARG A 55 -19.00 14.76 3.05
C ARG A 55 -20.37 14.05 3.02
N ALA A 56 -21.42 14.77 2.61
CA ALA A 56 -22.78 14.21 2.52
C ALA A 56 -22.87 13.04 1.53
N ASN A 57 -22.20 13.14 0.38
CA ASN A 57 -22.24 12.10 -0.64
C ASN A 57 -21.47 10.84 -0.22
N VAL A 58 -20.35 11.01 0.50
CA VAL A 58 -19.61 9.89 1.09
C VAL A 58 -20.45 9.19 2.17
N ASP A 59 -21.14 9.96 3.01
CA ASP A 59 -22.01 9.38 4.05
C ASP A 59 -23.16 8.58 3.44
N TYR A 60 -23.81 9.10 2.39
CA TYR A 60 -24.87 8.42 1.66
C TYR A 60 -24.39 7.12 0.99
N ALA A 61 -23.28 7.19 0.23
CA ALA A 61 -22.74 6.02 -0.47
C ALA A 61 -22.29 4.91 0.49
N VAL A 62 -21.70 5.28 1.64
CA VAL A 62 -21.30 4.28 2.65
C VAL A 62 -22.52 3.59 3.25
N ASN A 63 -23.59 4.32 3.55
CA ASN A 63 -24.81 3.73 4.09
C ASN A 63 -25.47 2.79 3.06
N GLU A 64 -25.63 3.21 1.80
CA GLU A 64 -26.19 2.34 0.75
C GLU A 64 -25.33 1.10 0.52
N MET A 65 -24.00 1.24 0.51
CA MET A 65 -23.10 0.09 0.36
C MET A 65 -23.17 -0.85 1.57
N GLU A 66 -23.25 -0.34 2.80
CA GLU A 66 -23.46 -1.17 4.00
C GLU A 66 -24.84 -1.87 3.97
N GLU A 67 -25.90 -1.21 3.49
CA GLU A 67 -27.23 -1.81 3.31
C GLU A 67 -27.24 -2.91 2.23
N GLN A 68 -26.44 -2.76 1.18
CA GLN A 68 -26.21 -3.79 0.16
C GLN A 68 -25.32 -4.95 0.67
N GLY A 69 -24.83 -4.88 1.90
CA GLY A 69 -24.01 -5.92 2.54
C GLY A 69 -22.50 -5.74 2.41
N TYR A 70 -22.03 -4.58 1.92
CA TYR A 70 -20.60 -4.28 1.87
C TYR A 70 -20.08 -3.93 3.27
N VAL A 71 -19.02 -4.59 3.71
CA VAL A 71 -18.45 -4.38 5.05
C VAL A 71 -17.19 -3.51 4.93
N PHE A 72 -17.27 -2.28 5.45
CA PHE A 72 -16.10 -1.43 5.57
C PHE A 72 -15.28 -1.81 6.81
N ASP A 73 -13.95 -1.82 6.65
CA ASP A 73 -13.03 -2.08 7.75
C ASP A 73 -13.08 -0.93 8.77
N LYS A 74 -13.16 -1.28 10.06
CA LYS A 74 -13.27 -0.34 11.18
C LYS A 74 -12.17 -0.67 12.18
N ARG A 75 -11.26 0.26 12.41
CA ARG A 75 -10.18 0.11 13.39
C ARG A 75 -10.53 0.83 14.68
N GLN A 76 -10.17 0.21 15.80
CA GLN A 76 -10.28 0.84 17.10
C GLN A 76 -9.21 1.94 17.22
N ALA A 77 -9.66 3.18 17.41
CA ALA A 77 -8.79 4.32 17.64
C ALA A 77 -9.09 4.87 19.03
N GLY A 78 -8.41 4.31 20.04
CA GLY A 78 -8.69 4.59 21.45
C GLY A 78 -10.05 4.05 21.87
N THR A 79 -10.94 4.94 22.31
CA THR A 79 -12.29 4.60 22.80
C THR A 79 -13.35 4.51 21.70
N SER A 80 -13.03 4.87 20.46
CA SER A 80 -13.99 4.93 19.35
C SER A 80 -13.54 4.09 18.16
N THR A 81 -14.49 3.47 17.46
CA THR A 81 -14.26 2.79 16.20
C THR A 81 -14.28 3.81 15.05
N LYS A 82 -13.17 3.86 14.29
CA LYS A 82 -13.05 4.74 13.13
C LYS A 82 -12.99 3.89 11.86
N TYR A 83 -13.64 4.37 10.82
CA TYR A 83 -13.54 3.79 9.48
C TYR A 83 -12.08 3.85 9.01
N ALA A 84 -11.58 2.71 8.55
CA ALA A 84 -10.26 2.53 7.97
C ALA A 84 -10.44 2.08 6.52
N MET A 85 -10.74 3.03 5.63
CA MET A 85 -11.07 2.70 4.24
C MET A 85 -9.81 2.41 3.42
N SER A 86 -9.75 1.22 2.83
CA SER A 86 -8.71 0.87 1.85
C SER A 86 -8.89 1.67 0.56
N ILE A 87 -7.87 1.71 -0.31
CA ILE A 87 -8.03 2.28 -1.66
C ILE A 87 -9.15 1.59 -2.43
N GLN A 88 -9.30 0.27 -2.28
CA GLN A 88 -10.36 -0.46 -2.98
C GLN A 88 -11.74 0.04 -2.56
N ASN A 89 -11.95 0.27 -1.27
CA ASN A 89 -13.21 0.82 -0.75
C ASN A 89 -13.51 2.20 -1.37
N ILE A 90 -12.48 3.02 -1.59
CA ILE A 90 -12.61 4.34 -2.22
C ILE A 90 -12.98 4.19 -3.70
N ILE A 91 -12.32 3.27 -4.41
CA ILE A 91 -12.63 2.94 -5.81
C ILE A 91 -14.09 2.48 -5.93
N ASP A 92 -14.55 1.62 -5.02
CA ASP A 92 -15.92 1.11 -5.02
C ASP A 92 -16.95 2.23 -4.77
N ILE A 93 -16.66 3.17 -3.86
CA ILE A 93 -17.49 4.38 -3.65
C ILE A 93 -17.57 5.22 -4.94
N TYR A 94 -16.45 5.37 -5.66
CA TYR A 94 -16.46 6.06 -6.96
C TYR A 94 -17.26 5.31 -8.03
N HIS A 95 -17.23 3.97 -8.03
CA HIS A 95 -18.00 3.13 -8.93
C HIS A 95 -19.50 3.21 -8.66
N HIS A 96 -19.91 3.13 -7.38
CA HIS A 96 -21.30 3.27 -6.97
C HIS A 96 -21.89 4.61 -7.42
N ARG A 97 -21.05 5.66 -7.43
CA ARG A 97 -21.47 7.00 -7.84
C ARG A 97 -21.52 7.23 -9.36
N GLY A 98 -21.17 6.23 -10.18
CA GLY A 98 -21.18 6.36 -11.64
C GLY A 98 -20.11 7.30 -12.19
N SER A 99 -19.06 7.59 -11.41
CA SER A 99 -17.90 8.33 -11.92
C SER A 99 -17.22 7.44 -12.96
N ALA A 100 -17.40 7.77 -14.25
CA ALA A 100 -16.81 7.04 -15.36
C ALA A 100 -15.36 6.64 -15.03
N LYS A 101 -15.07 5.33 -15.12
CA LYS A 101 -13.74 4.74 -14.90
C LYS A 101 -12.69 5.68 -15.47
N ILE A 102 -11.74 6.14 -14.65
CA ILE A 102 -10.50 6.70 -15.18
C ILE A 102 -9.92 5.58 -16.05
N PRO A 103 -9.85 5.74 -17.38
CA PRO A 103 -9.38 4.67 -18.24
C PRO A 103 -7.99 4.27 -17.75
N ARG A 104 -7.80 2.96 -17.51
CA ARG A 104 -6.46 2.38 -17.39
C ARG A 104 -5.70 2.85 -18.61
N GLN A 105 -4.71 3.72 -18.44
CA GLN A 105 -3.73 3.92 -19.49
C GLN A 105 -3.01 2.59 -19.64
N ALA A 106 -3.16 2.03 -20.83
CA ALA A 106 -2.51 0.80 -21.28
C ALA A 106 -1.00 1.03 -21.47
#